data_AF-A0A967GUY2-F1
#
_entry.id   AF-A0A967GUY2-F1
#
_cell.length_a   1.000
_cell.length_b   1.000
_cell.length_c   1.000
_cell.angle_alpha   90.00
_cell.angle_beta   90.00
_cell.angle_gamma   90.00
#
_symmetry.space_group_name_H-M   'P 1'
#
loop_
_entity.id
_entity.type
_entity.pdbx_description
1 polymer ?
#
loop_
_entity_poly.entity_id
_entity_poly.type
_entity_poly.pdbx_seq_one_letter_code
_entity_poly.pdbx_strand_id
1 'polypeptide(L)'
;MSLPPTEHDEATNAAILAVSEDLVSGFQEHPFHVIAKQSGVPLETVLERISAMLEAGVIRRVRQTLLSTKLAHGALVAWRLPEELLNEAFEFMAKEDP
;
A
#
# COMPACT_ATOMS: atom_id res chain seq x y z
N MET A 1 -15.96 23.50 9.61
CA MET A 1 -15.91 22.57 8.47
C MET A 1 -16.21 21.18 8.99
N SER A 2 -17.02 20.41 8.27
CA SER A 2 -17.26 18.99 8.60
C SER A 2 -16.00 18.19 8.25
N LEU A 3 -15.66 17.19 9.06
CA LEU A 3 -14.54 16.30 8.77
C LEU A 3 -14.89 15.43 7.55
N PRO A 4 -13.97 15.27 6.58
CA PRO A 4 -14.20 14.39 5.45
C PRO A 4 -14.34 12.94 5.92
N PRO A 5 -15.24 12.14 5.30
CA PRO A 5 -15.33 10.71 5.55
C PRO A 5 -13.99 9.98 5.33
N THR A 6 -13.65 9.09 6.25
CA THR A 6 -12.36 8.38 6.29
C THR A 6 -12.48 6.88 6.00
N GLU A 7 -13.68 6.30 6.05
CA GLU A 7 -13.84 4.86 5.82
C GLU A 7 -13.44 4.48 4.40
N HIS A 8 -12.67 3.40 4.27
CA HIS A 8 -12.13 2.91 3.00
C HIS A 8 -13.20 2.44 1.99
N ASP A 9 -14.38 2.04 2.48
CA ASP A 9 -15.52 1.57 1.68
C ASP A 9 -16.50 2.69 1.32
N GLU A 10 -16.28 3.92 1.79
CA GLU A 10 -16.99 5.09 1.30
C GLU A 10 -16.69 5.27 -0.19
N ALA A 11 -17.73 5.50 -1.00
CA ALA A 11 -17.64 5.43 -2.46
C ALA A 11 -16.48 6.25 -3.06
N THR A 12 -16.24 7.47 -2.54
CA THR A 12 -15.15 8.33 -3.01
C THR A 12 -13.79 7.77 -2.63
N ASN A 13 -13.62 7.36 -1.37
CA ASN A 13 -12.38 6.78 -0.86
C ASN A 13 -12.06 5.47 -1.60
N ALA A 14 -13.06 4.59 -1.78
CA ALA A 14 -12.91 3.34 -2.53
C ALA A 14 -12.49 3.59 -3.98
N ALA A 15 -13.07 4.59 -4.67
CA ALA A 15 -12.69 4.96 -6.03
C ALA A 15 -11.25 5.49 -6.12
N ILE A 16 -10.79 6.25 -5.12
CA ILE A 16 -9.40 6.72 -5.02
C ILE A 16 -8.45 5.53 -4.79
N LEU A 17 -8.78 4.68 -3.81
CA LEU A 17 -7.93 3.56 -3.38
C LEU A 17 -7.75 2.52 -4.49
N ALA A 18 -8.82 2.20 -5.21
CA ALA A 18 -8.81 1.26 -6.35
C ALA A 18 -7.78 1.64 -7.43
N VAL A 19 -7.49 2.94 -7.59
CA VAL A 19 -6.44 3.42 -8.50
C VAL A 19 -5.07 3.44 -7.81
N SER A 20 -5.03 3.94 -6.57
CA SER A 20 -3.77 4.22 -5.88
C SER A 20 -2.98 2.98 -5.46
N GLU A 21 -3.65 1.84 -5.21
CA GLU A 21 -2.98 0.63 -4.71
C GLU A 21 -2.17 -0.11 -5.78
N ASP A 22 -2.67 -0.17 -7.02
CA ASP A 22 -2.05 -1.04 -8.05
C ASP A 22 -2.04 -0.47 -9.48
N LEU A 23 -2.74 0.64 -9.77
CA LEU A 23 -2.94 1.11 -11.15
C LEU A 23 -2.02 2.28 -11.56
N VAL A 24 -1.32 2.90 -10.61
CA VAL A 24 -0.35 3.97 -10.91
C VAL A 24 1.02 3.37 -11.24
N SER A 25 1.22 3.04 -12.53
CA SER A 25 2.49 2.48 -12.99
C SER A 25 3.59 3.54 -13.12
N GLY A 26 4.78 3.23 -12.57
CA GLY A 26 6.00 4.01 -12.74
C GLY A 26 6.13 5.23 -11.82
N PHE A 27 7.29 5.90 -11.90
CA PHE A 27 7.58 7.13 -11.16
C PHE A 27 6.98 8.32 -11.89
N GLN A 28 5.67 8.52 -11.71
CA GLN A 28 4.97 9.70 -12.23
C GLN A 28 5.41 10.94 -11.47
N GLU A 29 5.69 12.04 -12.18
CA GLU A 29 6.02 13.34 -11.58
C GLU A 29 4.84 13.92 -10.78
N HIS A 30 3.61 13.63 -11.21
CA HIS A 30 2.38 14.11 -10.59
C HIS A 30 1.40 12.95 -10.29
N PRO A 31 1.74 12.06 -9.33
CA PRO A 31 0.98 10.83 -9.10
C PRO A 31 -0.47 11.08 -8.69
N PHE A 32 -0.75 12.11 -7.89
CA PHE A 32 -2.12 12.46 -7.49
C PHE A 32 -2.98 12.99 -8.64
N HIS A 33 -2.37 13.60 -9.66
CA HIS A 33 -3.10 14.01 -10.86
C HIS A 33 -3.51 12.79 -11.69
N VAL A 34 -2.65 11.77 -11.74
CA VAL A 34 -2.97 10.49 -12.37
C VAL A 34 -4.14 9.81 -11.65
N ILE A 35 -4.09 9.77 -10.31
CA ILE A 35 -5.16 9.22 -9.48
C ILE A 35 -6.48 9.95 -9.75
N ALA A 36 -6.48 11.29 -9.69
CA ALA A 36 -7.67 12.10 -9.97
C ALA A 36 -8.27 11.83 -11.36
N LYS A 37 -7.41 11.78 -12.39
CA LYS A 37 -7.84 11.50 -13.75
C LYS A 37 -8.48 10.12 -13.90
N GLN A 38 -7.89 9.09 -13.29
CA GLN A 38 -8.34 7.71 -13.46
C GLN A 38 -9.53 7.36 -12.56
N SER A 39 -9.60 7.90 -11.34
CA SER A 39 -10.74 7.69 -10.43
C SER A 39 -11.95 8.55 -10.80
N GLY A 40 -11.76 9.61 -11.60
CA GLY A 40 -12.80 10.59 -11.91
C GLY A 40 -13.09 11.56 -10.76
N VAL A 41 -12.28 11.52 -9.69
CA VAL A 41 -12.44 12.37 -8.51
C VAL A 41 -11.60 13.65 -8.67
N PRO A 42 -12.11 14.84 -8.32
CA PRO A 42 -11.33 16.08 -8.37
C PRO A 42 -10.04 15.98 -7.54
N LEU A 43 -8.95 16.57 -8.03
CA LEU A 43 -7.64 16.52 -7.38
C LEU A 43 -7.68 16.98 -5.92
N GLU A 44 -8.35 18.10 -5.63
CA GLU A 44 -8.47 18.63 -4.27
C GLU A 44 -9.15 17.62 -3.33
N THR A 45 -10.19 16.93 -3.81
CA THR A 45 -10.85 15.87 -3.05
C THR A 45 -9.94 14.66 -2.88
N VAL A 46 -9.16 14.28 -3.89
CA VAL A 46 -8.15 13.21 -3.76
C VAL A 46 -7.16 13.51 -2.63
N LEU A 47 -6.60 14.72 -2.63
CA LEU A 47 -5.62 15.16 -1.64
C LEU A 47 -6.23 15.25 -0.23
N GLU A 48 -7.44 15.80 -0.11
CA GLU A 48 -8.18 15.88 1.15
C GLU A 48 -8.45 14.49 1.72
N ARG A 49 -8.97 13.56 0.90
CA ARG A 49 -9.34 12.22 1.36
C ARG A 49 -8.15 11.35 1.73
N ILE A 50 -7.08 11.39 0.93
CA ILE A 50 -5.85 10.66 1.27
C ILE A 50 -5.26 11.19 2.59
N SER A 51 -5.23 12.51 2.78
CA SER A 51 -4.72 13.10 4.02
C SER A 51 -5.57 12.72 5.22
N ALA A 52 -6.89 12.81 5.10
CA ALA A 52 -7.82 12.42 6.17
C ALA A 52 -7.72 10.94 6.54
N MET A 53 -7.64 10.04 5.55
CA MET A 53 -7.45 8.62 5.80
C MET A 53 -6.10 8.32 6.47
N LEU A 54 -5.04 9.07 6.13
CA LEU A 54 -3.73 8.92 6.73
C LEU A 54 -3.72 9.39 8.19
N GLU A 55 -4.34 10.54 8.48
CA GLU A 55 -4.47 11.09 9.83
C GLU A 55 -5.34 10.19 10.73
N ALA A 56 -6.40 9.60 10.18
CA ALA A 56 -7.26 8.65 10.88
C ALA A 56 -6.65 7.25 11.04
N GLY A 57 -5.51 6.97 10.39
CA GLY A 57 -4.86 5.65 10.44
C GLY A 57 -5.55 4.56 9.63
N VAL A 58 -6.54 4.91 8.79
CA VAL A 58 -7.21 3.98 7.85
C VAL A 58 -6.20 3.52 6.80
N ILE A 59 -5.41 4.45 6.26
CA ILE A 59 -4.20 4.12 5.52
C ILE A 59 -2.97 4.46 6.37
N ARG A 60 -1.94 3.62 6.32
CA ARG A 60 -0.75 3.78 7.18
C ARG A 60 0.35 4.63 6.54
N ARG A 61 0.42 4.66 5.21
CA ARG A 61 1.51 5.28 4.46
C ARG A 61 1.11 5.54 3.01
N VAL A 62 1.61 6.64 2.44
CA VAL A 62 1.56 6.92 1.00
C VAL A 62 2.99 6.84 0.46
N ARG A 63 3.26 5.93 -0.49
CA ARG A 63 4.61 5.67 -1.01
C ARG A 63 4.55 5.29 -2.49
N GLN A 64 5.60 5.64 -3.22
CA GLN A 64 5.92 4.98 -4.48
C GLN A 64 6.78 3.75 -4.18
N THR A 65 6.37 2.58 -4.67
CA THR A 65 7.06 1.31 -4.40
C THR A 65 7.89 0.91 -5.62
N LEU A 66 9.18 0.67 -5.42
CA LEU A 66 10.02 0.01 -6.43
C LEU A 66 9.62 -1.47 -6.51
N LEU A 67 9.40 -1.99 -7.72
CA LEU A 67 9.15 -3.42 -7.91
C LEU A 67 10.40 -4.23 -7.53
N SER A 68 10.26 -5.13 -6.56
CA SER A 68 11.34 -5.97 -6.02
C SER A 68 11.99 -6.87 -7.08
N THR A 69 11.24 -7.27 -8.11
CA THR A 69 11.73 -8.01 -9.28
C THR A 69 12.80 -7.27 -10.08
N LYS A 70 12.93 -5.95 -9.88
CA LYS A 70 14.02 -5.13 -10.45
C LYS A 70 15.20 -4.93 -9.49
N LEU A 71 15.08 -5.38 -8.24
CA LEU A 71 16.07 -5.16 -7.19
C LEU A 71 16.87 -6.44 -6.87
N ALA A 72 16.22 -7.61 -6.87
CA ALA A 72 16.89 -8.90 -6.68
C ALA A 72 16.01 -10.06 -7.19
N HIS A 73 16.64 -11.20 -7.47
CA HIS A 73 15.92 -12.45 -7.68
C HIS A 73 15.46 -12.97 -6.31
N GLY A 74 14.19 -13.38 -6.20
CA GLY A 74 13.63 -13.96 -4.99
C GLY A 74 12.92 -15.29 -5.29
N ALA A 75 12.78 -16.13 -4.27
CA ALA A 75 12.02 -17.37 -4.32
C ALA A 75 11.07 -17.45 -3.11
N LEU A 76 9.88 -18.02 -3.31
CA LEU A 76 8.98 -18.39 -2.21
C LEU A 76 9.21 -19.86 -1.88
N VAL A 77 9.69 -20.14 -0.67
CA VAL A 77 9.96 -21.50 -0.19
C VAL A 77 9.10 -21.77 1.04
N ALA A 78 8.48 -22.95 1.10
CA ALA A 78 7.68 -23.40 2.24
C ALA A 78 8.37 -24.59 2.92
N TRP A 79 8.57 -24.49 4.23
CA TRP A 79 9.19 -25.53 5.04
C TRP A 79 8.15 -26.18 5.94
N ARG A 80 8.20 -27.52 6.06
CA ARG A 80 7.40 -28.27 7.03
C ARG A 80 8.29 -28.66 8.20
N LEU A 81 7.93 -28.21 9.39
CA LEU A 81 8.69 -28.44 10.61
C LEU A 81 7.77 -28.98 11.73
N PRO A 82 8.32 -29.69 12.71
CA PRO A 82 7.65 -29.93 13.99
C PRO A 82 7.26 -28.59 14.66
N GLU A 83 6.12 -28.57 15.36
CA GLU A 83 5.54 -27.35 15.94
C GLU A 83 6.46 -26.72 17.00
N GLU A 84 7.16 -27.56 17.77
CA GLU A 84 8.11 -27.17 18.80
C GLU A 84 9.31 -26.38 18.25
N LEU A 85 9.60 -26.47 16.94
CA LEU A 85 10.72 -25.78 16.30
C LEU A 85 10.33 -24.49 15.57
N LEU A 86 9.04 -24.14 15.48
CA LEU A 86 8.58 -23.02 14.65
C LEU A 86 9.22 -21.68 15.03
N ASN A 87 9.31 -21.38 16.34
CA ASN A 87 9.87 -20.11 16.81
C ASN A 87 11.38 -20.04 16.58
N GLU A 88 12.13 -21.12 16.87
CA GLU A 88 13.58 -21.15 16.68
C GLU A 88 13.94 -21.07 15.19
N ALA A 89 13.22 -21.79 14.34
CA ALA A 89 13.40 -21.73 12.90
C ALA A 89 13.09 -20.33 12.35
N PHE A 90 12.02 -19.68 12.82
CA PHE A 90 11.71 -18.30 12.44
C PHE A 90 12.82 -17.33 12.86
N GLU A 91 13.29 -17.41 14.10
CA GLU A 91 14.35 -16.52 14.60
C GLU A 91 15.66 -16.69 13.83
N PHE A 92 16.01 -17.93 13.48
CA PHE A 92 17.15 -18.21 12.60
C PHE A 92 16.94 -17.59 11.22
N MET A 93 15.81 -17.88 10.56
CA MET A 93 15.54 -17.37 9.20
C MET A 93 15.49 -15.83 9.16
N ALA A 94 14.91 -15.19 10.17
CA ALA A 94 14.80 -13.73 10.19
C ALA A 94 16.14 -13.01 10.37
N LYS A 95 17.15 -13.67 10.94
CA LYS A 95 18.44 -13.07 11.32
C LYS A 95 19.61 -13.52 10.46
N GLU A 96 19.61 -14.78 10.07
CA GLU A 96 20.79 -15.47 9.53
C GLU A 96 20.53 -16.09 8.14
N ASP A 97 19.30 -16.00 7.59
CA ASP A 97 19.01 -16.52 6.23
C ASP A 97 19.78 -15.70 5.18
N PRO A 98 20.68 -16.32 4.40
CA PRO A 98 21.58 -15.63 3.48
C PRO A 98 20.91 -14.98 2.26
#